data_AF-A0A0B8WI93-F1
#
_entry.id   AF-A0A0B8WI93-F1
#
_cell.length_a   1.000
_cell.length_b   1.000
_cell.length_c   1.000
_cell.angle_alpha   90.00
_cell.angle_beta   90.00
_cell.angle_gamma   90.00
#
_symmetry.space_group_name_H-M   'P 1'
#
loop_
_entity.id
_entity.type
_entity.pdbx_description
1 polymer ?
#
loop_
_entity_poly.entity_id
_entity_poly.type
_entity_poly.pdbx_seq_one_letter_code
_entity_poly.pdbx_strand_id
1 'polypeptide(L)'
;MQTFNVGDNAVYPGYGVVKVVSIEIKEMLGTKTTFYNMQLVDTGLKIMIPTTNVKSAGLRPIISKDEANKVVGILKEKDIKIDNQTWNRRYREYMEKIKTGSVFEIAEVLRDLFLLKADKELSFGERKMLDSARSLLLKELTLATSQEELFMEEEVKAIFGITG
;
A
#
# COMPACT_ATOMS: atom_id res chain seq x y z
N MET A 1 8.68 14.71 11.49
CA MET A 1 7.59 15.45 10.81
C MET A 1 7.38 14.77 9.47
N GLN A 2 6.15 14.38 9.11
CA GLN A 2 5.91 13.86 7.76
C GLN A 2 5.83 15.07 6.82
N THR A 3 6.85 15.21 5.99
CA THR A 3 6.97 16.25 4.98
C THR A 3 6.74 15.57 3.64
N PHE A 4 5.77 16.06 2.86
CA PHE A 4 5.48 15.51 1.54
C PHE A 4 6.18 16.36 0.48
N ASN A 5 6.68 15.74 -0.58
CA ASN A 5 7.24 16.44 -1.73
C ASN A 5 6.24 16.47 -2.89
N VAL A 6 6.48 17.37 -3.84
CA VAL A 6 5.72 17.37 -5.09
C VAL A 6 5.96 16.05 -5.83
N GLY A 7 4.89 15.37 -6.20
CA GLY A 7 4.93 14.06 -6.84
C GLY A 7 4.74 12.88 -5.89
N ASP A 8 4.81 13.08 -4.56
CA ASP A 8 4.49 12.04 -3.59
C ASP A 8 3.01 11.68 -3.64
N ASN A 9 2.71 10.41 -3.38
CA ASN A 9 1.36 9.94 -3.17
C ASN A 9 1.10 9.82 -1.65
N ALA A 10 -0.12 10.11 -1.23
CA ALA A 10 -0.58 9.94 0.15
C ALA A 10 -1.98 9.32 0.17
N VAL A 11 -2.28 8.53 1.19
CA VAL A 11 -3.61 8.03 1.49
C VAL A 11 -4.31 9.02 2.40
N TYR A 12 -5.47 9.50 1.95
CA TYR A 12 -6.38 10.30 2.74
C TYR A 12 -7.54 9.42 3.24
N PRO A 13 -7.61 9.09 4.55
CA PRO A 13 -8.63 8.19 5.07
C PRO A 13 -10.05 8.70 4.75
N GLY A 14 -10.88 7.81 4.22
CA GLY A 14 -12.26 8.13 3.80
C GLY A 14 -12.41 8.65 2.36
N TYR A 15 -11.34 9.13 1.74
CA TYR A 15 -11.37 9.67 0.37
C TYR A 15 -10.50 8.88 -0.61
N GLY A 16 -9.51 8.13 -0.11
CA GLY A 16 -8.63 7.29 -0.92
C GLY A 16 -7.28 7.95 -1.20
N VAL A 17 -6.67 7.61 -2.33
CA VAL A 17 -5.29 8.00 -2.64
C VAL A 17 -5.26 9.34 -3.36
N VAL A 18 -4.40 10.23 -2.86
CA VAL A 18 -4.14 11.56 -3.38
C VAL A 18 -2.67 11.71 -3.79
N LYS A 19 -2.40 12.45 -4.85
CA LYS A 19 -1.06 12.78 -5.34
C LYS A 19 -0.77 14.24 -5.08
N VAL A 20 0.36 14.56 -4.46
CA VAL A 20 0.81 15.93 -4.24
C VAL A 20 1.19 16.56 -5.57
N VAL A 21 0.42 17.55 -6.00
CA VAL A 21 0.62 18.27 -7.27
C VAL A 21 1.53 19.47 -7.06
N SER A 22 1.38 20.19 -5.95
CA SER A 22 2.23 21.34 -5.63
C SER A 22 2.20 21.66 -4.14
N ILE A 23 3.20 22.41 -3.69
CA ILE A 23 3.30 22.92 -2.32
C ILE A 23 3.32 24.44 -2.43
N GLU A 24 2.33 25.11 -1.86
CA GLU A 24 2.23 26.57 -1.87
C GLU A 24 2.36 27.12 -0.45
N ILE A 25 3.09 28.23 -0.30
CA ILE A 25 3.17 28.96 0.97
C ILE A 25 2.25 30.17 0.82
N LYS A 26 1.21 30.25 1.65
CA LYS A 26 0.30 31.40 1.72
C LYS A 26 0.45 32.09 3.06
N GLU A 27 0.51 33.41 3.01
CA GLU A 27 0.45 34.24 4.20
C GLU A 27 -1.01 34.52 4.53
N MET A 28 -1.47 34.02 5.68
CA MET A 28 -2.78 34.33 6.23
C MET A 28 -2.57 34.97 7.60
N LEU A 29 -3.17 36.14 7.83
CA LEU A 29 -3.09 36.87 9.10
C LEU A 29 -1.64 37.14 9.56
N GLY A 30 -0.73 37.43 8.61
CA GLY A 30 0.70 37.69 8.90
C GLY A 30 1.54 36.45 9.23
N THR A 31 0.97 35.24 9.14
CA THR A 31 1.68 33.98 9.36
C THR A 31 1.81 33.19 8.06
N LYS A 32 3.04 32.83 7.68
CA LYS A 32 3.31 31.96 6.53
C LYS A 32 2.87 30.54 6.83
N THR A 33 1.78 30.11 6.19
CA THR A 33 1.25 28.75 6.28
C THR A 33 1.51 28.03 4.98
N THR A 34 2.07 26.83 5.07
CA THR A 34 2.30 25.97 3.89
C THR A 34 1.05 25.12 3.64
N PHE A 35 0.66 24.97 2.38
CA PHE A 35 -0.48 24.19 1.91
C PHE A 35 0.00 23.15 0.92
N TYR A 36 -0.43 21.91 1.12
CA TYR A 36 -0.28 20.84 0.15
C TYR A 36 -1.48 20.86 -0.80
N ASN A 37 -1.24 21.11 -2.08
CA ASN A 37 -2.21 20.87 -3.14
C ASN A 37 -2.04 19.43 -3.61
N MET A 38 -3.06 18.63 -3.40
CA MET A 38 -3.11 17.22 -3.74
C MET A 38 -4.28 16.96 -4.69
N GLN A 39 -4.22 15.88 -5.45
CA GLN A 39 -5.29 15.49 -6.36
C GLN A 39 -5.63 14.02 -6.14
N LEU A 40 -6.91 13.68 -5.96
CA LEU A 40 -7.34 12.29 -5.91
C LEU A 40 -6.98 11.59 -7.22
N VAL A 41 -6.32 10.44 -7.10
CA VAL A 41 -5.95 9.63 -8.27
C VAL A 41 -7.19 9.01 -8.92
N ASP A 42 -8.18 8.66 -8.11
CA ASP A 42 -9.40 7.98 -8.56
C ASP A 42 -10.38 8.94 -9.27
N THR A 43 -10.56 10.15 -8.73
CA THR A 43 -11.60 11.09 -9.18
C THR A 43 -11.07 12.37 -9.84
N GLY A 44 -9.76 12.64 -9.71
CA GLY A 44 -9.15 13.90 -10.16
C GLY A 44 -9.49 15.12 -9.29
N LEU A 45 -10.23 14.95 -8.19
CA LEU A 45 -10.59 16.05 -7.27
C LEU A 45 -9.34 16.65 -6.61
N LYS A 46 -9.23 17.98 -6.61
CA LYS A 46 -8.13 18.68 -5.94
C LYS A 46 -8.47 18.95 -4.47
N ILE A 47 -7.58 18.52 -3.58
CA ILE A 47 -7.66 18.74 -2.13
C ILE A 47 -6.50 19.65 -1.72
N MET A 48 -6.82 20.71 -1.00
CA MET A 48 -5.82 21.60 -0.41
C MET A 48 -5.87 21.44 1.11
N ILE A 49 -4.76 21.04 1.73
CA ILE A 49 -4.66 20.90 3.19
C ILE A 49 -3.47 21.70 3.73
N PRO A 50 -3.63 22.50 4.81
CA PRO A 50 -2.50 23.13 5.47
C PRO A 50 -1.61 22.08 6.15
N THR A 51 -0.29 22.27 6.09
CA THR A 51 0.70 21.34 6.66
C THR A 51 0.50 21.11 8.16
N THR A 52 -0.06 22.10 8.86
CA THR A 52 -0.43 22.02 10.29
C THR A 52 -1.53 21.01 10.56
N ASN A 53 -2.43 20.77 9.60
CA ASN A 53 -3.62 19.94 9.78
C ASN A 53 -3.46 18.52 9.22
N VAL A 54 -2.32 18.21 8.59
CA VAL A 54 -1.98 16.88 8.03
C VAL A 54 -2.10 15.78 9.09
N LYS A 55 -1.59 16.03 10.31
CA LYS A 55 -1.70 15.08 11.44
C LYS A 55 -3.15 14.86 11.88
N SER A 56 -3.94 15.92 12.00
CA SER A 56 -5.36 15.82 12.39
C SER A 56 -6.19 15.09 11.33
N ALA A 57 -5.84 15.28 10.07
CA ALA A 57 -6.55 14.68 8.95
C ALA A 57 -6.17 13.21 8.71
N GLY A 58 -5.19 12.68 9.45
CA GLY A 58 -4.77 11.28 9.34
C GLY A 58 -4.13 10.92 8.00
N LEU A 59 -3.59 11.92 7.28
CA LEU A 59 -2.92 11.70 6.00
C LEU A 59 -1.71 10.81 6.23
N ARG A 60 -1.61 9.70 5.49
CA ARG A 60 -0.45 8.80 5.53
C ARG A 60 0.24 8.79 4.17
N PRO A 61 1.57 8.80 4.09
CA PRO A 61 2.25 8.54 2.82
C PRO A 61 1.90 7.14 2.33
N ILE A 62 1.71 7.00 1.01
CA ILE A 62 1.80 5.68 0.38
C ILE A 62 3.28 5.38 0.18
N ILE A 63 3.61 4.09 0.06
CA ILE A 63 4.96 3.66 -0.26
C ILE A 63 5.51 4.39 -1.49
N SER A 64 6.72 4.92 -1.35
CA SER A 64 7.48 5.44 -2.49
C SER A 64 7.91 4.30 -3.41
N LYS A 65 8.37 4.61 -4.62
CA LYS A 65 8.91 3.62 -5.58
C LYS A 65 10.02 2.72 -5.00
N ASP A 66 10.87 3.26 -4.11
CA ASP A 66 11.88 2.48 -3.38
C ASP A 66 11.25 1.47 -2.42
N GLU A 67 10.21 1.89 -1.70
CA GLU A 67 9.47 1.04 -0.78
C GLU A 67 8.61 0.01 -1.52
N ALA A 68 8.06 0.35 -2.68
CA ALA A 68 7.44 -0.60 -3.59
C ALA A 68 8.44 -1.68 -4.04
N ASN A 69 9.67 -1.31 -4.36
CA ASN A 69 10.75 -2.27 -4.65
C ASN A 69 11.06 -3.16 -3.45
N LYS A 70 11.07 -2.62 -2.23
CA LYS A 70 11.21 -3.43 -1.01
C LYS A 70 10.05 -4.40 -0.83
N VAL A 71 8.82 -3.96 -1.05
CA VAL A 71 7.63 -4.82 -1.03
C VAL A 71 7.75 -5.94 -2.06
N VAL A 72 8.18 -5.63 -3.29
CA VAL A 72 8.47 -6.63 -4.32
C VAL A 72 9.58 -7.59 -3.87
N GLY A 73 10.62 -7.09 -3.20
CA GLY A 73 11.66 -7.92 -2.60
C GLY A 73 11.12 -8.88 -1.53
N ILE A 74 10.24 -8.40 -0.65
CA ILE A 74 9.55 -9.23 0.34
C ILE A 74 8.77 -10.32 -0.39
N LEU A 75 7.96 -9.97 -1.40
CA LEU A 75 7.15 -10.91 -2.18
C LEU A 75 7.98 -12.02 -2.85
N LYS A 76 9.22 -11.73 -3.28
CA LYS A 76 10.13 -12.73 -3.87
C LYS A 76 10.79 -13.65 -2.86
N GLU A 77 10.80 -13.27 -1.59
CA GLU A 77 11.46 -14.05 -0.57
C GLU A 77 10.65 -15.33 -0.29
N LYS A 78 11.13 -16.44 -0.86
CA LYS A 78 10.50 -17.77 -0.75
C LYS A 78 11.06 -18.59 0.41
N ASP A 79 12.24 -18.22 0.92
CA ASP A 79 12.94 -18.92 2.01
C ASP A 79 12.50 -18.41 3.39
N ILE A 80 11.18 -18.34 3.60
CA ILE A 80 10.62 -18.05 4.91
C ILE A 80 10.10 -19.32 5.54
N LYS A 81 10.62 -19.62 6.73
CA LYS A 81 10.06 -20.68 7.58
C LYS A 81 8.69 -20.22 8.04
N ILE A 82 7.67 -20.72 7.35
CA ILE A 82 6.30 -20.67 7.83
C ILE A 82 6.25 -21.53 9.10
N ASP A 83 6.45 -20.88 10.24
CA ASP A 83 6.41 -21.45 11.59
C ASP A 83 5.21 -22.39 11.77
N ASN A 84 5.35 -23.45 12.56
CA ASN A 84 4.35 -24.51 12.69
C ASN A 84 3.14 -24.10 13.57
N GLN A 85 2.88 -22.79 13.70
CA GLN A 85 1.77 -22.25 14.45
C GLN A 85 0.42 -22.59 13.79
N THR A 86 -0.58 -22.81 14.63
CA THR A 86 -1.95 -23.12 14.20
C THR A 86 -2.48 -22.04 13.25
N TRP A 87 -2.91 -22.44 12.05
CA TRP A 87 -3.50 -21.59 11.01
C TRP A 87 -4.51 -20.56 11.55
N ASN A 88 -5.32 -20.97 12.54
CA ASN A 88 -6.35 -20.14 13.15
C ASN A 88 -5.81 -18.92 13.93
N ARG A 89 -4.56 -18.99 14.43
CA ARG A 89 -3.90 -17.88 15.10
C ARG A 89 -3.34 -16.90 14.06
N ARG A 90 -2.64 -17.41 13.05
CA ARG A 90 -2.18 -16.63 11.89
C ARG A 90 -3.29 -15.90 11.17
N TYR A 91 -4.42 -16.56 10.93
CA TYR A 91 -5.55 -15.95 10.24
C TYR A 91 -6.01 -14.67 10.95
N ARG A 92 -6.06 -14.67 12.29
CA ARG A 92 -6.39 -13.46 13.06
C ARG A 92 -5.32 -12.38 12.90
N GLU A 93 -4.05 -12.75 13.03
CA GLU A 93 -2.94 -11.81 12.87
C GLU A 93 -2.91 -11.19 11.46
N TYR A 94 -3.07 -12.00 10.41
CA TYR A 94 -3.15 -11.55 9.02
C TYR A 94 -4.38 -10.67 8.78
N MET A 95 -5.52 -10.98 9.39
CA MET A 95 -6.70 -10.15 9.31
C MET A 95 -6.49 -8.79 10.01
N GLU A 96 -5.80 -8.76 11.14
CA GLU A 96 -5.40 -7.52 11.81
C GLU A 96 -4.43 -6.72 10.95
N LYS A 97 -3.41 -7.36 10.36
CA LYS A 97 -2.47 -6.76 9.40
C LYS A 97 -3.15 -6.16 8.16
N ILE A 98 -4.16 -6.82 7.62
CA ILE A 98 -4.96 -6.27 6.52
C ILE A 98 -5.77 -5.06 7.01
N LYS A 99 -6.27 -5.11 8.25
CA LYS A 99 -7.07 -4.04 8.86
C LYS A 99 -6.23 -2.82 9.26
N THR A 100 -4.95 -2.97 9.59
CA THR A 100 -4.02 -1.84 9.83
C THR A 100 -3.78 -1.04 8.55
N GLY A 101 -3.98 -1.67 7.39
CA GLY A 101 -3.83 -1.07 6.07
C GLY A 101 -2.38 -0.79 5.69
N SER A 102 -1.41 -1.44 6.35
CA SER A 102 0.01 -1.29 6.02
C SER A 102 0.35 -2.18 4.83
N VAL A 103 0.84 -1.58 3.75
CA VAL A 103 1.19 -2.29 2.52
C VAL A 103 2.30 -3.34 2.72
N PHE A 104 3.25 -3.08 3.63
CA PHE A 104 4.28 -4.06 4.00
C PHE A 104 3.66 -5.28 4.67
N GLU A 105 2.73 -5.06 5.60
CA GLU A 105 2.06 -6.16 6.30
C GLU A 105 1.17 -6.95 5.35
N ILE A 106 0.45 -6.28 4.45
CA ILE A 106 -0.36 -6.93 3.41
C ILE A 106 0.53 -7.75 2.47
N ALA A 107 1.72 -7.27 2.13
CA ALA A 107 2.68 -7.98 1.29
C ALA A 107 3.20 -9.26 1.94
N GLU A 108 3.54 -9.22 3.23
CA GLU A 108 3.92 -10.40 4.00
C GLU A 108 2.78 -11.43 4.00
N VAL A 109 1.55 -10.99 4.30
CA VAL A 109 0.37 -11.86 4.32
C VAL A 109 0.14 -12.52 2.96
N LEU A 110 0.24 -11.75 1.87
CA LEU A 110 0.08 -12.25 0.51
C LEU A 110 1.13 -13.32 0.19
N ARG A 111 2.40 -13.04 0.49
CA ARG A 111 3.52 -13.94 0.26
C ARG A 111 3.37 -15.25 1.01
N ASP A 112 3.09 -15.18 2.32
CA ASP A 112 2.88 -16.36 3.16
C ASP A 112 1.74 -17.21 2.60
N LEU A 113 0.59 -16.60 2.29
CA LEU A 113 -0.56 -17.28 1.69
C LEU A 113 -0.24 -17.88 0.32
N PHE A 114 0.59 -17.21 -0.48
CA PHE A 114 1.00 -17.70 -1.80
C PHE A 114 1.94 -18.91 -1.70
N LEU A 115 2.89 -18.91 -0.77
CA LEU A 115 3.74 -20.06 -0.47
C LEU A 115 2.92 -21.22 0.08
N LEU A 116 2.00 -20.95 1.00
CA LEU A 116 1.04 -21.93 1.51
C LEU A 116 0.22 -22.54 0.37
N LYS A 117 -0.21 -21.75 -0.62
CA LYS A 117 -0.93 -22.25 -1.81
C LYS A 117 -0.06 -23.16 -2.69
N ALA A 118 1.24 -22.90 -2.75
CA ALA A 118 2.18 -23.71 -3.52
C ALA A 118 2.46 -25.06 -2.86
N ASP A 119 2.43 -25.12 -1.52
CA ASP A 119 2.66 -26.33 -0.73
C ASP A 119 1.39 -27.16 -0.48
N LYS A 120 0.25 -26.50 -0.22
CA LYS A 120 -1.04 -27.13 0.06
C LYS A 120 -2.20 -26.44 -0.65
N GLU A 121 -3.33 -27.15 -0.78
CA GLU A 121 -4.56 -26.52 -1.27
C GLU A 121 -5.16 -25.60 -0.19
N LEU A 122 -5.34 -24.32 -0.53
CA LEU A 122 -5.91 -23.32 0.37
C LEU A 122 -7.41 -23.59 0.62
N SER A 123 -7.84 -23.53 1.88
CA SER A 123 -9.26 -23.47 2.21
C SER A 123 -9.92 -22.19 1.70
N PHE A 124 -11.25 -22.22 1.59
CA PHE A 124 -12.06 -21.10 1.09
C PHE A 124 -11.75 -19.76 1.78
N GLY A 125 -11.57 -19.77 3.11
CA GLY A 125 -11.22 -18.57 3.87
C GLY A 125 -9.83 -18.02 3.55
N GLU A 126 -8.83 -18.90 3.39
CA GLU A 126 -7.46 -18.50 3.05
C GLU A 126 -7.41 -17.93 1.62
N ARG A 127 -8.13 -18.57 0.68
CA ARG A 127 -8.24 -18.09 -0.70
C ARG A 127 -8.92 -16.73 -0.78
N LYS A 128 -9.98 -16.50 0.00
CA LYS A 128 -10.66 -15.21 0.07
C LYS A 128 -9.75 -14.11 0.66
N MET A 129 -8.96 -14.46 1.66
CA MET A 129 -7.98 -13.55 2.27
C MET A 129 -6.85 -13.21 1.29
N LEU A 130 -6.32 -14.21 0.59
CA LEU A 130 -5.30 -14.03 -0.44
C LEU A 130 -5.81 -13.08 -1.52
N ASP A 131 -7.03 -13.30 -2.01
CA ASP A 131 -7.64 -12.46 -3.05
C ASP A 131 -7.84 -11.01 -2.58
N SER A 132 -8.29 -10.82 -1.34
CA SER A 132 -8.47 -9.49 -0.75
C SER A 132 -7.12 -8.77 -0.57
N ALA A 133 -6.12 -9.45 -0.02
CA ALA A 133 -4.77 -8.92 0.14
C ALA A 133 -4.15 -8.60 -1.24
N ARG A 134 -4.35 -9.48 -2.23
CA ARG A 134 -3.87 -9.29 -3.61
C ARG A 134 -4.46 -8.03 -4.21
N SER A 135 -5.77 -7.86 -4.14
CA SER A 135 -6.44 -6.69 -4.70
C SER A 135 -6.01 -5.39 -4.01
N LEU A 136 -5.84 -5.40 -2.68
CA LEU A 136 -5.37 -4.23 -1.93
C LEU A 136 -3.93 -3.87 -2.28
N LEU A 137 -3.04 -4.87 -2.25
CA LEU A 137 -1.62 -4.68 -2.54
C LEU A 137 -1.40 -4.23 -3.98
N LEU A 138 -2.13 -4.81 -4.92
CA LEU A 138 -2.10 -4.44 -6.34
C LEU A 138 -2.51 -2.98 -6.53
N LYS A 139 -3.58 -2.55 -5.85
CA LYS A 139 -4.07 -1.18 -5.93
C LYS A 139 -3.04 -0.20 -5.38
N GLU A 140 -2.48 -0.47 -4.21
CA GLU A 140 -1.45 0.37 -3.59
C GLU A 140 -0.17 0.44 -4.44
N LEU A 141 0.31 -0.71 -4.93
CA LEU A 141 1.51 -0.78 -5.74
C LEU A 141 1.33 -0.05 -7.08
N THR A 142 0.21 -0.25 -7.76
CA THR A 142 -0.11 0.44 -9.04
C THR A 142 -0.19 1.96 -8.85
N LEU A 143 -0.52 2.43 -7.66
CA LEU A 143 -0.53 3.85 -7.31
C LEU A 143 0.89 4.35 -6.98
N ALA A 144 1.76 3.49 -6.46
CA ALA A 144 3.12 3.82 -6.03
C ALA A 144 4.12 3.84 -7.19
N THR A 145 3.99 2.91 -8.14
CA THR A 145 4.86 2.79 -9.31
C THR A 145 4.09 2.24 -10.51
N SER A 146 4.61 2.46 -11.71
CA SER A 146 3.95 2.03 -12.95
C SER A 146 3.79 0.50 -12.97
N GLN A 147 2.65 0.03 -13.47
CA GLN A 147 2.38 -1.40 -13.62
C GLN A 147 3.50 -2.12 -14.38
N GLU A 148 4.07 -1.47 -15.40
CA GLU A 148 5.20 -2.01 -16.16
C GLU A 148 6.41 -2.30 -15.28
N GLU A 149 6.78 -1.43 -14.35
CA GLU A 149 7.91 -1.63 -13.42
C GLU A 149 7.61 -2.69 -12.36
N LEU A 150 6.37 -2.73 -11.88
CA LEU A 150 5.90 -3.70 -10.90
C LEU A 150 5.86 -5.13 -11.42
N PHE A 151 5.42 -5.30 -12.66
CA PHE A 151 5.31 -6.59 -13.32
C PHE A 151 6.46 -6.85 -14.29
N MET A 152 7.58 -6.12 -14.20
CA MET A 152 8.79 -6.48 -14.93
C MET A 152 9.21 -7.91 -14.59
N GLU A 153 8.89 -8.37 -13.39
CA GLU A 153 9.36 -9.64 -12.85
C GLU A 153 8.26 -10.70 -12.89
N GLU A 154 8.54 -11.82 -13.56
CA GLU A 154 7.58 -12.92 -13.75
C GLU A 154 7.13 -13.56 -12.42
N GLU A 155 7.98 -13.54 -11.40
CA GLU A 155 7.62 -14.05 -10.07
C GLU A 155 6.51 -13.21 -9.43
N VAL A 156 6.58 -11.89 -9.59
CA VAL A 156 5.55 -10.96 -9.12
C VAL A 156 4.26 -11.19 -9.90
N LYS A 157 4.34 -11.36 -11.23
CA LYS A 157 3.19 -11.73 -12.06
C LYS A 157 2.54 -13.04 -11.61
N ALA A 158 3.32 -14.06 -11.24
CA ALA A 158 2.81 -15.33 -10.75
C ALA A 158 2.08 -15.18 -9.41
N ILE A 159 2.63 -14.38 -8.48
CA ILE A 159 2.02 -14.05 -7.18
C ILE A 159 0.69 -13.32 -7.38
N PHE A 160 0.71 -12.32 -8.26
CA PHE A 160 -0.47 -11.57 -8.66
C PHE A 160 -1.29 -12.28 -9.74
N GLY A 161 -1.07 -13.57 -10.03
CA GLY A 161 -1.82 -14.37 -11.01
C GLY A 161 -2.13 -13.66 -12.33
N ILE A 162 -1.24 -12.78 -12.79
CA ILE A 162 -1.31 -12.10 -14.08
C ILE A 162 -0.43 -12.91 -15.04
N THR A 163 -0.90 -14.10 -15.39
CA THR A 163 -0.29 -14.88 -16.46
C THR A 163 -0.97 -14.41 -17.75
N GLY A 164 -0.21 -13.68 -18.58
CA GLY A 164 -0.58 -13.42 -19.97
C GLY A 164 -0.35 -14.66 -20.81
#